data_AF-T0ICV0-F1
#
_entry.id   AF-T0ICV0-F1
#
_cell.length_a   1.000
_cell.length_b   1.000
_cell.length_c   1.000
_cell.angle_alpha   90.00
_cell.angle_beta   90.00
_cell.angle_gamma   90.00
#
_symmetry.space_group_name_H-M   'P 1'
#
loop_
_entity.id
_entity.type
_entity.pdbx_description
1 polymer ?
#
loop_
_entity_poly.entity_id
_entity_poly.type
_entity_poly.pdbx_seq_one_letter_code
_entity_poly.pdbx_strand_id
1 'polypeptide(L)'
;MGKYTDEEIRKFPKITCKIAGDYLGISPMAVSIGMRNHLLPIGFAIHNEDKYSDSWSYQIIAERLIAYKYGKISEVQVQNIEKSLNTIISQFEEMKKDLLFILSENAEQET
;
A
#
# COMPACT_ATOMS: atom_id res chain seq x y z
N MET A 1 -22.75 -2.90 -8.93
CA MET A 1 -22.21 -4.28 -8.90
C MET A 1 -21.08 -4.32 -9.91
N GLY A 2 -19.86 -4.72 -9.51
CA GLY A 2 -18.71 -4.74 -10.42
C GLY A 2 -18.99 -5.62 -11.63
N LYS A 3 -18.60 -5.17 -12.82
CA LYS A 3 -18.97 -5.79 -14.10
C LYS A 3 -18.36 -7.18 -14.31
N TYR A 4 -17.34 -7.51 -13.54
CA TYR A 4 -16.59 -8.77 -13.60
C TYR A 4 -16.57 -9.46 -12.24
N THR A 5 -16.56 -10.78 -12.27
CA THR A 5 -16.33 -11.69 -11.14
C THR A 5 -14.84 -11.95 -10.93
N ASP A 6 -14.48 -12.53 -9.78
CA ASP A 6 -13.07 -12.79 -9.45
C ASP A 6 -12.47 -13.87 -10.37
N GLU A 7 -13.26 -14.88 -10.72
CA GLU A 7 -12.88 -15.93 -11.67
C GLU A 7 -12.63 -15.36 -13.08
N GLU A 8 -13.44 -14.39 -13.52
CA GLU A 8 -13.22 -13.71 -14.80
C GLU A 8 -11.93 -12.89 -14.77
N ILE A 9 -11.67 -12.16 -13.67
CA ILE A 9 -10.44 -11.40 -13.51
C ILE A 9 -9.18 -12.28 -13.63
N ARG A 10 -9.20 -13.48 -13.05
CA ARG A 10 -8.09 -14.45 -13.14
C ARG A 10 -7.88 -15.02 -14.53
N LYS A 11 -8.93 -15.09 -15.35
CA LYS A 11 -8.87 -15.67 -16.70
C LYS A 11 -8.33 -14.70 -17.75
N PHE A 12 -8.33 -13.39 -17.48
CA PHE A 12 -7.80 -12.44 -18.44
C PHE A 12 -6.28 -12.58 -18.60
N PRO A 13 -5.76 -12.73 -19.83
CA PRO A 13 -4.32 -12.81 -20.07
C PRO A 13 -3.61 -11.48 -19.75
N LYS A 14 -4.33 -10.36 -19.87
CA LYS A 14 -3.86 -9.02 -19.52
C LYS A 14 -5.02 -8.19 -18.99
N ILE A 15 -4.86 -7.63 -17.81
CA ILE A 15 -5.85 -6.74 -17.19
C ILE A 15 -5.48 -5.29 -17.54
N THR A 16 -6.39 -4.59 -18.20
CA THR A 16 -6.22 -3.17 -18.54
C THR A 16 -6.82 -2.27 -17.47
N CYS A 17 -6.46 -0.97 -17.45
CA CYS A 17 -7.09 0.00 -16.56
C CYS A 17 -8.61 0.08 -16.73
N LYS A 18 -9.12 -0.23 -17.95
CA LYS A 18 -10.56 -0.31 -18.22
C LYS A 18 -11.21 -1.48 -17.50
N ILE A 19 -10.62 -2.67 -17.63
CA ILE A 19 -11.13 -3.88 -16.95
C ILE A 19 -11.06 -3.70 -15.43
N ALA A 20 -9.96 -3.16 -14.91
CA ALA A 20 -9.81 -2.89 -13.49
C ALA A 20 -10.81 -1.83 -12.98
N GLY A 21 -11.06 -0.77 -13.75
CA GLY A 21 -12.06 0.24 -13.42
C GLY A 21 -13.48 -0.33 -13.37
N ASP A 22 -13.85 -1.10 -14.40
CA ASP A 22 -15.14 -1.80 -14.48
C ASP A 22 -15.34 -2.81 -13.33
N TYR A 23 -14.25 -3.44 -12.84
CA TYR A 23 -14.28 -4.37 -11.71
C TYR A 23 -14.41 -3.67 -10.35
N LEU A 24 -13.68 -2.57 -10.15
CA LEU A 24 -13.67 -1.78 -8.91
C LEU A 24 -14.82 -0.78 -8.82
N GLY A 25 -15.50 -0.49 -9.93
CA GLY A 25 -16.56 0.53 -9.99
C GLY A 25 -16.03 1.97 -10.03
N ILE A 26 -14.81 2.18 -10.54
CA ILE A 26 -14.18 3.50 -10.68
C ILE A 26 -13.76 3.76 -12.13
N SER A 27 -13.51 5.02 -12.49
CA SER A 27 -13.13 5.33 -13.87
C SER A 27 -11.74 4.76 -14.22
N PRO A 28 -11.51 4.35 -15.49
CA PRO A 28 -10.19 3.87 -15.93
C PRO A 28 -9.08 4.92 -15.76
N MET A 29 -9.45 6.20 -15.80
CA MET A 29 -8.55 7.32 -15.52
C MET A 29 -8.15 7.36 -14.04
N ALA A 30 -9.10 7.17 -13.12
CA ALA A 30 -8.83 7.09 -11.68
C ALA A 30 -7.89 5.92 -11.36
N VAL A 31 -8.08 4.77 -12.01
CA VAL A 31 -7.14 3.63 -11.90
C VAL A 31 -5.73 4.03 -12.31
N SER A 32 -5.61 4.65 -13.48
CA SER A 32 -4.32 5.08 -14.04
C SER A 32 -3.60 6.07 -13.13
N ILE A 33 -4.29 7.13 -12.68
CA ILE A 33 -3.73 8.14 -11.77
C ILE A 33 -3.36 7.51 -10.41
N GLY A 34 -4.23 6.68 -9.85
CA GLY A 34 -3.98 6.01 -8.58
C GLY A 34 -2.75 5.11 -8.61
N MET A 35 -2.53 4.38 -9.70
CA MET A 35 -1.34 3.54 -9.86
C MET A 35 -0.07 4.37 -10.03
N ARG A 36 -0.08 5.44 -10.84
CA ARG A 36 1.07 6.33 -11.03
C ARG A 36 1.52 6.98 -9.72
N ASN A 37 0.56 7.36 -8.88
CA ASN A 37 0.80 8.01 -7.59
C ASN A 37 1.02 7.02 -6.44
N HIS A 38 1.14 5.71 -6.71
CA HIS A 38 1.30 4.67 -5.68
C HIS A 38 0.15 4.56 -4.67
N LEU A 39 -1.02 5.13 -4.97
CA LEU A 39 -2.22 5.10 -4.12
C LEU A 39 -3.12 3.88 -4.39
N LEU A 40 -2.95 3.23 -5.55
CA LEU A 40 -3.72 2.06 -5.95
C LEU A 40 -2.79 0.85 -6.15
N PRO A 41 -2.54 0.03 -5.10
CA PRO A 41 -1.51 -1.00 -5.09
C PRO A 41 -1.96 -2.31 -5.78
N ILE A 42 -2.55 -2.21 -6.97
CA ILE A 42 -3.10 -3.34 -7.74
C ILE A 42 -2.12 -3.93 -8.77
N GLY A 43 -0.91 -3.38 -8.88
CA GLY A 43 0.07 -3.75 -9.90
C GLY A 43 1.25 -2.80 -9.95
N PHE A 44 1.79 -2.59 -11.15
CA PHE A 44 2.91 -1.70 -11.44
C PHE A 44 2.53 -0.68 -12.51
N ALA A 45 2.96 0.56 -12.30
CA ALA A 45 2.97 1.61 -13.31
C ALA A 45 4.44 1.90 -13.64
N ILE A 46 4.82 1.74 -14.90
CA ILE A 46 6.18 1.94 -15.40
C ILE A 46 6.14 3.18 -16.29
N HIS A 47 6.91 4.17 -15.90
CA HIS A 47 7.13 5.38 -16.69
C HIS A 47 8.22 5.10 -17.71
N ASN A 48 7.90 5.21 -19.00
CA ASN A 48 8.88 5.10 -20.07
C ASN A 48 9.12 6.51 -20.60
N GLU A 49 10.26 7.09 -20.21
CA GLU A 49 10.76 8.34 -20.75
C GLU A 49 11.84 8.06 -21.78
N ASP A 50 11.58 8.42 -23.03
CA ASP A 50 12.56 8.53 -24.10
C ASP A 50 12.59 9.96 -24.63
N LYS A 51 13.67 10.33 -25.35
CA LYS A 51 13.86 11.69 -25.91
C LYS A 51 12.69 12.22 -26.76
N TYR A 52 11.81 11.34 -27.23
CA TYR A 52 10.68 11.68 -28.10
C TYR A 52 9.33 11.13 -27.61
N SER A 53 9.29 10.41 -26.48
CA SER A 53 8.04 9.84 -25.96
C SER A 53 8.02 9.81 -24.44
N ASP A 54 6.95 10.38 -23.89
CA ASP A 54 6.58 10.26 -22.49
C ASP A 54 5.33 9.36 -22.41
N SER A 55 5.48 8.15 -21.89
CA SER A 55 4.38 7.17 -21.86
C SER A 55 4.38 6.33 -20.59
N TRP A 56 3.21 5.78 -20.26
CA TRP A 56 3.01 4.93 -19.10
C TRP A 56 2.55 3.53 -19.52
N SER A 57 3.26 2.53 -19.02
CA SER A 57 2.90 1.11 -19.13
C SER A 57 2.33 0.63 -17.81
N TYR A 58 1.25 -0.16 -17.87
CA TYR A 58 0.60 -0.73 -16.68
C TYR A 58 0.65 -2.25 -16.73
N GLN A 59 1.03 -2.83 -15.60
CA GLN A 59 0.93 -4.26 -15.36
C GLN A 59 0.09 -4.50 -14.11
N ILE A 60 -1.18 -4.85 -14.32
CA ILE A 60 -2.13 -5.10 -13.23
C ILE A 60 -2.12 -6.60 -12.90
N ILE A 61 -2.02 -6.93 -11.62
CA ILE A 61 -1.98 -8.32 -11.13
C ILE A 61 -3.36 -8.69 -10.60
N ALA A 62 -3.94 -9.76 -11.14
CA ALA A 62 -5.28 -10.25 -10.80
C ALA A 62 -5.48 -10.37 -9.28
N GLU A 63 -4.61 -11.08 -8.57
CA GLU A 63 -4.74 -11.29 -7.13
C GLU A 63 -4.62 -9.99 -6.32
N ARG A 64 -3.78 -9.03 -6.74
CA ARG A 64 -3.66 -7.73 -6.05
C ARG A 64 -4.91 -6.88 -6.26
N LEU A 65 -5.49 -6.92 -7.46
CA LEU A 65 -6.74 -6.23 -7.78
C LEU A 65 -7.92 -6.80 -6.97
N ILE A 66 -8.03 -8.13 -6.91
CA ILE A 66 -9.04 -8.85 -6.12
C ILE A 66 -8.87 -8.54 -4.63
N ALA A 67 -7.64 -8.66 -4.11
CA ALA A 67 -7.33 -8.35 -2.72
C ALA A 67 -7.74 -6.92 -2.35
N TYR A 68 -7.40 -5.94 -3.20
CA TYR A 68 -7.80 -4.55 -3.01
C TYR A 68 -9.32 -4.35 -2.91
N LYS A 69 -10.11 -4.99 -3.81
CA LYS A 69 -11.58 -4.90 -3.78
C LYS A 69 -12.19 -5.37 -2.46
N TYR A 70 -11.62 -6.40 -1.84
CA TYR A 70 -12.10 -6.95 -0.57
C TYR A 70 -11.39 -6.37 0.66
N GLY A 71 -10.52 -5.38 0.49
CA GLY A 71 -9.73 -4.84 1.60
C GLY A 71 -8.72 -5.83 2.19
N LYS A 72 -8.33 -6.87 1.45
CA LYS A 72 -7.26 -7.79 1.85
C LYS A 72 -5.92 -7.11 1.58
N ILE A 73 -5.19 -6.81 2.65
CA ILE A 73 -3.90 -6.12 2.62
C ILE A 73 -2.85 -7.07 2.01
N SER A 74 -1.99 -6.56 1.12
CA SER A 74 -0.92 -7.38 0.52
C SER A 74 0.19 -7.70 1.54
N GLU A 75 0.87 -8.82 1.40
CA GLU A 75 1.91 -9.27 2.35
C GLU A 75 3.02 -8.23 2.56
N VAL A 76 3.45 -7.53 1.50
CA VAL A 76 4.42 -6.43 1.60
C VAL A 76 3.89 -5.28 2.46
N GLN A 77 2.60 -4.97 2.36
CA GLN A 77 1.98 -3.95 3.21
C GLN A 77 1.85 -4.43 4.66
N VAL A 78 1.55 -5.71 4.90
CA VAL A 78 1.58 -6.30 6.25
C VAL A 78 2.98 -6.17 6.86
N GLN A 79 4.02 -6.58 6.14
CA GLN A 79 5.41 -6.50 6.59
C GLN A 79 5.84 -5.06 6.89
N ASN A 80 5.42 -4.09 6.07
CA ASN A 80 5.70 -2.68 6.32
C ASN A 80 5.00 -2.17 7.59
N ILE A 81 3.74 -2.57 7.82
CA ILE A 81 2.99 -2.23 9.05
C ILE A 81 3.69 -2.87 10.27
N GLU A 82 4.07 -4.13 10.19
CA GLU A 82 4.80 -4.82 11.26
C GLU A 82 6.12 -4.11 11.58
N LYS A 83 6.88 -3.70 10.56
CA LYS A 83 8.13 -2.95 10.75
C LYS A 83 7.88 -1.61 11.45
N SER A 84 6.87 -0.85 11.02
CA SER A 84 6.48 0.41 11.65
C SER A 84 6.05 0.22 13.09
N LEU A 85 5.27 -0.83 13.40
CA LEU A 85 4.86 -1.14 14.76
C LEU A 85 6.07 -1.48 15.65
N ASN A 86 7.03 -2.25 15.15
CA ASN A 86 8.27 -2.55 15.89
C ASN A 86 9.09 -1.29 16.18
N THR A 87 9.14 -0.33 15.25
CA THR A 87 9.80 0.96 15.50
C THR A 87 9.10 1.76 16.59
N ILE A 88 7.75 1.83 16.57
CA ILE A 88 6.97 2.52 17.60
C ILE A 88 7.23 1.90 18.98
N ILE A 89 7.21 0.57 19.08
CA ILE A 89 7.47 -0.15 20.34
C ILE A 89 8.88 0.19 20.86
N SER A 90 9.90 0.19 20.00
CA SER A 90 11.26 0.53 20.39
C SER A 90 11.35 1.95 20.96
N GLN A 91 10.70 2.93 20.32
CA GLN A 91 10.67 4.31 20.79
C GLN A 91 9.93 4.45 22.13
N PHE A 92 8.82 3.73 22.30
CA PHE A 92 8.08 3.72 23.57
C PHE A 92 8.90 3.14 24.74
N GLU A 93 9.67 2.07 24.51
CA GLU A 93 10.54 1.51 25.55
C GLU A 93 11.71 2.45 25.91
N GLU A 94 12.22 3.22 24.95
CA GLU A 94 13.22 4.25 25.20
C GLU A 94 12.64 5.38 26.06
N MET A 95 11.49 5.94 25.67
CA MET A 95 10.79 6.97 26.46
C MET A 95 10.47 6.52 27.89
N LYS A 96 10.10 5.25 28.07
CA LYS A 96 9.84 4.67 29.40
C LYS A 96 11.10 4.62 30.27
N LYS A 97 12.26 4.29 29.68
CA LYS A 97 13.55 4.30 30.41
C LYS A 97 13.93 5.72 30.82
N ASP A 98 13.79 6.68 29.92
CA ASP A 98 14.08 8.09 30.21
C ASP A 98 13.19 8.61 31.35
N LEU A 99 11.90 8.27 31.34
CA LEU A 99 10.98 8.64 32.41
C LEU A 99 11.38 8.01 33.76
N LEU A 100 11.74 6.72 33.77
CA LEU A 100 12.19 6.04 34.99
C LEU A 100 13.46 6.68 35.55
N PHE A 101 14.40 7.06 34.67
CA PHE A 101 15.63 7.73 35.05
C PHE A 101 15.35 9.07 35.75
N ILE A 102 14.51 9.92 35.15
CA ILE A 102 14.12 11.22 35.74
C ILE A 102 13.43 11.01 37.10
N LEU A 103 12.55 10.02 37.21
CA LEU A 103 11.85 9.73 38.45
C LEU A 103 12.80 9.23 39.55
N SER A 104 13.84 8.45 39.20
CA SER A 104 14.86 8.03 40.16
C SER A 104 15.74 9.19 40.62
N GLU A 105 16.15 10.09 39.74
CA GLU A 105 16.96 11.26 40.13
C GLU A 105 16.20 12.22 41.04
N ASN A 106 14.91 12.47 40.75
CA ASN A 106 14.08 13.33 41.60
C ASN A 106 13.89 12.73 43.00
N ALA A 107 13.78 11.40 43.12
CA ALA A 107 13.63 10.74 44.42
C ALA A 107 14.89 10.86 45.30
N GLU A 108 16.09 10.93 44.70
CA GLU A 108 17.35 11.08 45.43
C GLU A 108 17.60 12.52 45.91
N GLN A 109 17.05 13.52 45.22
CA GLN A 109 17.20 14.95 45.59
C GLN A 109 16.28 15.38 46.75
N GLU A 110 15.22 14.62 47.06
CA GLU A 110 14.27 14.90 48.14
C GLU A 110 14.62 14.24 49.49
N THR A 111 15.75 13.50 49.57
CA THR A 111 16.31 12.88 50.78
C THR A 111 17.57 13.58 51.28
#